data_AF-A0A3R6LRU1-F1
#
_entry.id   AF-A0A3R6LRU1-F1
#
_cell.length_a   1.000
_cell.length_b   1.000
_cell.length_c   1.000
_cell.angle_alpha   90.00
_cell.angle_beta   90.00
_cell.angle_gamma   90.00
#
_symmetry.space_group_name_H-M   'P 1'
#
loop_
_entity.id
_entity.type
_entity.pdbx_description
1 polymer ?
#
loop_
_entity_poly.entity_id
_entity_poly.type
_entity_poly.pdbx_seq_one_letter_code
_entity_poly.pdbx_strand_id
1 'polypeptide(L)'
;MISIVDIFKDISRKTSVGVGINLNFLFGEWAQIAREMDILSKSPITEAGKWPLLALFTPFEEDKSDPYLYCTASLDLMIATRTLSDYTNDQRLSISYKEVLHPVYEHLIAEIGRDNRLDFGPKNIVPHRYVDNMRYGSRGVYGSDGKKPFADLFDGIDILNLEIKVKKPNCR
;
A
#
# COMPACT_ATOMS: atom_id res chain seq x y z
N MET A 1 5.66 21.93 -4.92
CA MET A 1 4.47 21.24 -5.47
C MET A 1 4.16 20.10 -4.52
N ILE A 2 2.90 19.91 -4.10
CA ILE A 2 2.56 18.77 -3.24
C ILE A 2 2.35 17.57 -4.15
N SER A 3 2.99 16.45 -3.82
CA SER A 3 2.84 15.17 -4.53
C SER A 3 2.25 14.15 -3.56
N ILE A 4 1.11 13.55 -3.90
CA ILE A 4 0.50 12.49 -3.09
C ILE A 4 1.47 11.29 -2.97
N VAL A 5 2.22 10.98 -4.03
CA VAL A 5 3.23 9.92 -4.00
C VAL A 5 4.30 10.20 -2.94
N ASP A 6 4.78 11.44 -2.83
CA ASP A 6 5.77 11.82 -1.81
C ASP A 6 5.17 11.76 -0.39
N ILE A 7 3.91 12.16 -0.23
CA ILE A 7 3.19 12.02 1.05
C ILE A 7 3.17 10.55 1.48
N PHE A 8 2.76 9.64 0.59
CA PHE A 8 2.66 8.22 0.90
C PHE A 8 4.03 7.53 1.05
N LYS A 9 5.06 8.01 0.35
CA LYS A 9 6.44 7.57 0.57
C LYS A 9 6.92 7.91 1.98
N ASP A 10 6.62 9.11 2.48
CA ASP A 10 6.93 9.50 3.86
C ASP A 10 6.13 8.70 4.89
N ILE A 11 4.82 8.51 4.65
CA ILE A 11 3.95 7.71 5.50
C ILE A 11 4.45 6.26 5.57
N SER A 12 4.88 5.68 4.44
CA SER A 12 5.47 4.34 4.40
C SER A 12 6.70 4.22 5.30
N ARG A 13 7.58 5.24 5.28
CA ARG A 13 8.76 5.29 6.17
C ARG A 13 8.38 5.36 7.64
N LYS A 14 7.41 6.20 8.01
CA LYS A 14 6.92 6.30 9.39
C LYS A 14 6.26 4.99 9.84
N THR A 15 5.46 4.38 8.97
CA THR A 15 4.83 3.09 9.21
C THR A 15 5.88 2.02 9.47
N SER A 16 6.94 1.99 8.66
CA SER A 16 8.05 1.04 8.81
C SER A 16 8.73 1.16 10.19
N VAL A 17 8.97 2.41 10.63
CA VAL A 17 9.54 2.69 11.96
C VAL A 17 8.58 2.28 13.07
N GLY A 18 7.28 2.60 12.94
CA GLY A 18 6.28 2.32 13.96
C GLY A 18 6.05 0.82 14.20
N VAL A 19 5.99 0.04 13.11
CA VAL A 19 5.78 -1.41 13.20
C VAL A 19 7.08 -2.21 13.39
N GLY A 20 8.25 -1.59 13.16
CA GLY A 20 9.55 -2.27 13.23
C GLY A 20 9.85 -3.19 12.04
N ILE A 21 9.16 -3.00 10.90
CA ILE A 21 9.31 -3.78 9.67
C ILE A 21 9.66 -2.82 8.54
N ASN A 22 10.72 -3.11 7.77
CA ASN A 22 11.10 -2.28 6.63
C ASN A 22 10.15 -2.51 5.44
N LEU A 23 9.34 -1.51 5.08
CA LEU A 23 8.44 -1.59 3.93
C LEU A 23 9.12 -1.11 2.65
N ASN A 24 8.98 -1.91 1.60
CA ASN A 24 9.28 -1.50 0.24
C ASN A 24 8.12 -0.66 -0.32
N PHE A 25 8.33 0.63 -0.55
CA PHE A 25 7.31 1.47 -1.16
C PHE A 25 7.50 1.56 -2.67
N LEU A 26 6.48 1.13 -3.42
CA LEU A 26 6.41 1.30 -4.87
C LEU A 26 5.08 1.97 -5.26
N PHE A 27 5.07 2.61 -6.43
CA PHE A 27 3.85 3.17 -7.00
C PHE A 27 3.82 2.89 -8.51
N GLY A 28 2.63 2.87 -9.09
CA GLY A 28 2.46 2.58 -10.51
C GLY A 28 1.24 1.72 -10.79
N GLU A 29 1.09 1.33 -12.05
CA GLU A 29 0.21 0.23 -12.42
C GLU A 29 0.81 -1.11 -11.97
N TRP A 30 -0.03 -2.13 -11.87
CA TRP A 30 0.37 -3.51 -11.55
C TRP A 30 1.60 -3.99 -12.32
N ALA A 31 1.66 -3.76 -13.63
CA ALA A 31 2.77 -4.19 -14.47
C ALA A 31 4.08 -3.44 -14.19
N GLN A 32 4.01 -2.16 -13.79
CA GLN A 32 5.18 -1.38 -13.41
C GLN A 32 5.73 -1.85 -12.07
N ILE A 33 4.85 -1.98 -11.07
CA ILE A 33 5.22 -2.46 -9.74
C ILE A 33 5.85 -3.85 -9.83
N ALA A 34 5.25 -4.75 -10.61
CA ALA A 34 5.78 -6.10 -10.76
C ALA A 34 7.15 -6.15 -11.46
N ARG A 35 7.41 -5.25 -12.43
CA ARG A 35 8.75 -5.13 -13.04
C ARG A 35 9.80 -4.67 -12.04
N GLU A 36 9.47 -3.71 -11.18
CA GLU A 36 10.40 -3.28 -10.12
C GLU A 36 10.67 -4.40 -9.13
N MET A 37 9.63 -5.17 -8.75
CA MET A 37 9.80 -6.36 -7.90
C MET A 37 10.68 -7.43 -8.56
N ASP A 38 10.57 -7.65 -9.87
CA ASP A 38 11.46 -8.54 -10.63
C ASP A 38 12.92 -8.04 -10.61
N ILE A 39 13.14 -6.73 -10.77
CA ILE A 39 14.48 -6.13 -10.69
C ILE A 39 15.10 -6.36 -9.31
N LEU A 40 14.34 -6.16 -8.23
CA LEU A 40 14.82 -6.42 -6.86
C LEU A 40 15.21 -7.89 -6.65
N SER A 41 14.61 -8.80 -7.41
CA SER A 41 14.88 -10.25 -7.34
C SER A 41 16.21 -10.69 -7.95
N LYS A 42 16.89 -9.80 -8.68
CA LYS A 42 18.12 -10.14 -9.42
C LYS A 42 19.37 -10.19 -8.55
N SER A 43 19.31 -9.72 -7.31
CA SER A 43 20.43 -9.76 -6.36
C SER A 43 19.96 -10.13 -4.95
N PRO A 44 20.68 -11.01 -4.23
CA PRO A 44 20.36 -11.33 -2.84
C PRO A 44 20.29 -10.10 -1.91
N ILE A 45 21.08 -9.07 -2.21
CA ILE A 45 21.14 -7.83 -1.41
C ILE A 45 19.83 -7.04 -1.55
N THR A 46 19.31 -6.94 -2.77
CA THR A 46 18.08 -6.19 -3.05
C THR A 46 16.83 -7.00 -2.75
N GLU A 47 16.88 -8.34 -2.89
CA GLU A 47 15.78 -9.25 -2.58
C GLU A 47 15.38 -9.17 -1.11
N ALA A 48 16.35 -8.97 -0.21
CA ALA A 48 16.09 -8.81 1.22
C ALA A 48 15.20 -7.59 1.55
N GLY A 49 15.19 -6.57 0.68
CA GLY A 49 14.38 -5.36 0.84
C GLY A 49 13.08 -5.37 0.03
N LYS A 50 12.74 -6.47 -0.64
CA LYS A 50 11.60 -6.56 -1.54
C LYS A 50 10.26 -6.65 -0.82
N TRP A 51 10.24 -7.33 0.33
CA TRP A 51 9.06 -7.61 1.12
C TRP A 51 9.24 -7.13 2.57
N PRO A 52 8.17 -6.66 3.23
CA PRO A 52 6.82 -6.46 2.69
C PRO A 52 6.74 -5.26 1.73
N LEU A 53 5.84 -5.35 0.77
CA LEU A 53 5.55 -4.31 -0.22
C LEU A 53 4.36 -3.45 0.27
N LEU A 54 4.49 -2.13 0.16
CA LEU A 54 3.40 -1.18 0.15
C LEU A 54 3.31 -0.55 -1.24
N ALA A 55 2.28 -0.91 -1.99
CA ALA A 55 2.02 -0.44 -3.34
C ALA A 55 0.94 0.66 -3.33
N LEU A 56 1.22 1.79 -3.97
CA LEU A 56 0.23 2.82 -4.30
C LEU A 56 -0.13 2.74 -5.79
N PHE A 57 -1.38 2.42 -6.11
CA PHE A 57 -1.78 2.27 -7.51
C PHE A 57 -2.01 3.63 -8.18
N THR A 58 -1.54 3.75 -9.42
CA THR A 58 -1.74 4.93 -10.28
C THR A 58 -2.25 4.51 -11.66
N PRO A 59 -2.96 5.38 -12.40
CA PRO A 59 -3.32 6.75 -12.06
C PRO A 59 -4.43 6.82 -10.99
N PHE A 60 -4.47 7.93 -10.26
CA PHE A 60 -5.60 8.36 -9.45
C PHE A 60 -5.93 9.82 -9.82
N GLU A 61 -7.18 10.22 -9.62
CA GLU A 61 -7.63 11.58 -9.91
C GLU A 61 -7.40 12.50 -8.71
N GLU A 62 -6.81 13.67 -8.96
CA GLU A 62 -6.77 14.77 -7.99
C GLU A 62 -7.85 15.78 -8.35
N ASP A 63 -8.94 15.80 -7.58
CA ASP A 63 -9.98 16.80 -7.75
C ASP A 63 -9.55 18.14 -7.08
N LYS A 64 -9.53 19.20 -7.90
CA LYS A 64 -9.14 20.56 -7.53
C LYS A 64 -10.35 21.49 -7.34
N SER A 65 -11.56 20.94 -7.30
CA SER A 65 -12.81 21.70 -7.22
C SER A 65 -13.00 22.47 -5.90
N ASP A 66 -12.44 21.96 -4.79
CA ASP A 66 -12.53 22.60 -3.48
C ASP A 66 -11.47 23.73 -3.31
N PRO A 67 -11.88 25.00 -3.20
CA PRO A 67 -10.95 26.12 -3.05
C PRO A 67 -10.27 26.19 -1.68
N TYR A 68 -10.65 25.38 -0.69
CA TYR A 68 -10.02 25.33 0.63
C TYR A 68 -8.95 24.22 0.73
N LEU A 69 -8.94 23.28 -0.21
CA LEU A 69 -8.00 22.15 -0.23
C LEU A 69 -6.98 22.27 -1.37
N TYR A 70 -5.87 21.55 -1.23
CA TYR A 70 -4.95 21.37 -2.35
C TYR A 70 -5.54 20.42 -3.39
N CYS A 71 -6.15 19.32 -2.94
CA CYS A 71 -7.02 18.44 -3.72
C CYS A 71 -7.75 17.47 -2.80
N THR A 72 -8.74 16.77 -3.35
CA THR A 72 -9.20 15.48 -2.85
C THR A 72 -8.80 14.37 -3.82
N ALA A 73 -8.66 13.15 -3.33
CA ALA A 73 -8.38 11.98 -4.17
C ALA A 73 -8.94 10.71 -3.53
N SER A 74 -9.24 9.72 -4.36
CA SER A 74 -9.56 8.35 -3.94
C SER A 74 -8.42 7.43 -4.38
N LEU A 75 -7.78 6.78 -3.42
CA LEU A 75 -6.57 6.00 -3.64
C LEU A 75 -6.80 4.52 -3.39
N ASP A 76 -6.20 3.69 -4.23
CA ASP A 76 -6.10 2.25 -4.00
C ASP A 76 -4.65 1.88 -3.63
N LEU A 77 -4.49 1.10 -2.57
CA LEU A 77 -3.21 0.59 -2.11
C LEU A 77 -3.25 -0.92 -1.91
N MET A 78 -2.07 -1.54 -1.93
CA MET A 78 -1.91 -2.94 -1.52
C MET A 78 -0.73 -3.08 -0.58
N ILE A 79 -0.95 -3.77 0.54
CA ILE A 79 0.13 -4.29 1.38
C ILE A 79 0.32 -5.75 0.99
N ALA A 80 1.52 -6.18 0.68
CA ALA A 80 1.78 -7.57 0.32
C ALA A 80 3.03 -8.11 1.00
N THR A 81 3.01 -9.41 1.32
CA THR A 81 4.12 -10.12 1.96
C THR A 81 4.39 -11.44 1.26
N ARG A 82 5.63 -11.91 1.37
CA ARG A 82 6.03 -13.20 0.81
C ARG A 82 5.21 -14.32 1.45
N THR A 83 4.75 -15.25 0.63
CA THR A 83 4.11 -16.50 1.08
C THR A 83 4.77 -17.69 0.42
N LEU A 84 4.52 -18.88 0.96
CA LEU A 84 4.75 -20.14 0.28
C LEU A 84 3.45 -20.64 -0.35
N SER A 85 3.58 -21.39 -1.46
CA SER A 85 2.44 -21.92 -2.22
C SER A 85 1.69 -23.03 -1.48
N ASP A 86 2.39 -23.77 -0.62
CA ASP A 86 1.89 -24.92 0.14
C ASP A 86 1.24 -24.54 1.48
N TYR A 87 1.24 -23.25 1.84
CA TYR A 87 0.52 -22.77 3.03
C TYR A 87 -0.99 -22.99 2.88
N THR A 88 -1.56 -23.66 3.88
CA THR A 88 -3.01 -23.71 4.14
C THR A 88 -3.54 -22.32 4.49
N ASN A 89 -4.85 -22.11 4.40
CA ASN A 89 -5.44 -20.82 4.76
C ASN A 89 -5.21 -20.46 6.25
N ASP A 90 -5.19 -21.44 7.16
CA ASP A 90 -4.91 -21.20 8.57
C ASP A 90 -3.44 -20.78 8.79
N GLN A 91 -2.51 -21.39 8.05
CA GLN A 91 -1.11 -20.96 8.03
C GLN A 91 -0.94 -19.57 7.44
N ARG A 92 -1.64 -19.23 6.35
CA ARG A 92 -1.62 -17.87 5.78
C ARG A 92 -2.14 -16.87 6.79
N LEU A 93 -3.30 -17.12 7.39
CA LEU A 93 -3.91 -16.24 8.38
C LEU A 93 -2.98 -15.99 9.56
N SER A 94 -2.36 -17.05 10.10
CA SER A 94 -1.43 -16.92 11.22
C SER A 94 -0.13 -16.23 10.81
N ILE A 95 0.57 -16.73 9.79
CA ILE A 95 1.93 -16.30 9.43
C ILE A 95 1.93 -15.01 8.61
N SER A 96 1.17 -14.95 7.53
CA SER A 96 1.19 -13.80 6.63
C SER A 96 0.37 -12.63 7.19
N TYR A 97 -0.85 -12.90 7.65
CA TYR A 97 -1.78 -11.83 8.02
C TYR A 97 -1.54 -11.33 9.43
N LYS A 98 -1.64 -12.19 10.45
CA LYS A 98 -1.54 -11.75 11.86
C LYS A 98 -0.15 -11.25 12.23
N GLU A 99 0.92 -11.87 11.75
CA GLU A 99 2.29 -11.44 12.10
C GLU A 99 2.80 -10.27 11.26
N VAL A 100 2.30 -10.08 10.03
CA VAL A 100 2.85 -9.06 9.11
C VAL A 100 1.77 -8.10 8.60
N LEU A 101 0.80 -8.57 7.83
CA LEU A 101 -0.09 -7.67 7.08
C LEU A 101 -1.02 -6.85 7.99
N HIS A 102 -1.63 -7.45 9.01
CA HIS A 102 -2.52 -6.74 9.95
C HIS A 102 -1.76 -5.70 10.79
N PRO A 103 -0.60 -6.01 11.42
CA PRO A 103 0.20 -4.99 12.09
C PRO A 103 0.62 -3.84 11.19
N VAL A 104 1.03 -4.12 9.95
CA VAL A 104 1.40 -3.09 8.96
C VAL A 104 0.20 -2.24 8.58
N TYR A 105 -0.97 -2.85 8.34
CA TYR A 105 -2.21 -2.14 8.03
C TYR A 105 -2.63 -1.20 9.16
N GLU A 106 -2.67 -1.68 10.41
CA GLU A 106 -3.06 -0.86 11.56
C GLU A 106 -2.14 0.36 11.74
N HIS A 107 -0.83 0.15 11.60
CA HIS A 107 0.14 1.25 11.66
C HIS A 107 0.02 2.20 10.46
N LEU A 108 -0.19 1.67 9.25
CA LEU A 108 -0.36 2.48 8.05
C LEU A 108 -1.56 3.42 8.18
N ILE A 109 -2.73 2.89 8.55
CA ILE A 109 -3.94 3.69 8.72
C ILE A 109 -3.76 4.72 9.85
N ALA A 110 -3.10 4.35 10.95
CA ALA A 110 -2.80 5.27 12.03
C ALA A 110 -1.85 6.41 11.59
N GLU A 111 -0.81 6.10 10.81
CA GLU A 111 0.12 7.11 10.28
C GLU A 111 -0.52 8.01 9.23
N ILE A 112 -1.41 7.47 8.39
CA ILE A 112 -2.24 8.26 7.46
C ILE A 112 -3.10 9.24 8.27
N GLY A 113 -3.84 8.76 9.27
CA GLY A 113 -4.70 9.59 10.12
C GLY A 113 -3.94 10.64 10.93
N ARG A 114 -2.65 10.43 11.23
CA ARG A 114 -1.82 11.41 11.96
C ARG A 114 -1.07 12.37 11.04
N ASP A 115 -1.04 12.13 9.73
CA ASP A 115 -0.26 12.97 8.83
C ASP A 115 -0.88 14.37 8.71
N ASN A 116 -0.14 15.39 9.16
CA ASN A 116 -0.64 16.75 9.25
C ASN A 116 -0.99 17.37 7.89
N ARG A 117 -0.52 16.79 6.77
CA ARG A 117 -0.83 17.22 5.41
C ARG A 117 -2.23 16.76 4.96
N LEU A 118 -2.81 15.78 5.65
CA LEU A 118 -4.12 15.20 5.34
C LEU A 118 -5.18 15.70 6.33
N ASP A 119 -6.41 15.84 5.86
CA ASP A 119 -7.58 16.21 6.67
C ASP A 119 -8.68 15.14 6.63
N PHE A 120 -8.92 14.51 7.77
CA PHE A 120 -10.00 13.53 7.98
C PHE A 120 -11.11 14.05 8.88
N GLY A 121 -11.13 15.37 9.13
CA GLY A 121 -12.08 16.03 10.00
C GLY A 121 -11.91 15.68 11.49
N PRO A 122 -12.83 16.16 12.35
CA PRO A 122 -12.68 16.10 13.81
C PRO A 122 -12.62 14.69 14.40
N LYS A 123 -13.24 13.71 13.74
CA LYS A 123 -13.23 12.30 14.19
C LYS A 123 -11.95 11.58 13.81
N ASN A 124 -11.15 12.15 12.90
CA ASN A 124 -9.91 11.60 12.39
C ASN A 124 -10.04 10.15 11.88
N ILE A 125 -11.15 9.84 11.20
CA ILE A 125 -11.42 8.53 10.62
C ILE A 125 -10.94 8.55 9.17
N VAL A 126 -10.01 7.66 8.81
CA VAL A 126 -9.56 7.47 7.43
C VAL A 126 -10.62 6.66 6.67
N PRO A 127 -11.39 7.23 5.72
CA PRO A 127 -12.43 6.50 5.01
C PRO A 127 -11.80 5.59 3.95
N HIS A 128 -12.02 4.29 4.06
CA HIS A 128 -11.55 3.29 3.10
C HIS A 128 -12.29 1.97 3.32
N ARG A 129 -12.12 1.02 2.39
CA ARG A 129 -12.45 -0.39 2.58
C ARG A 129 -11.16 -1.20 2.60
N TYR A 130 -11.17 -2.35 3.26
CA TYR A 130 -10.04 -3.28 3.23
C TYR A 130 -10.51 -4.70 2.89
N VAL A 131 -9.64 -5.49 2.25
CA VAL A 131 -9.89 -6.90 1.89
C VAL A 131 -8.64 -7.73 2.14
N ASP A 132 -8.75 -8.75 2.99
CA ASP A 132 -7.72 -9.79 3.11
C ASP A 132 -7.75 -10.71 1.87
N ASN A 133 -6.79 -10.55 0.96
CA ASN A 133 -6.80 -11.21 -0.35
C ASN A 133 -5.87 -12.42 -0.41
N MET A 134 -6.31 -13.52 0.22
CA MET A 134 -5.57 -14.80 0.24
C MET A 134 -5.51 -15.50 -1.14
N ARG A 135 -6.28 -15.01 -2.12
CA ARG A 135 -6.27 -15.58 -3.47
C ARG A 135 -4.94 -15.34 -4.17
N TYR A 136 -4.26 -14.23 -3.89
CA TYR A 136 -2.97 -13.91 -4.51
C TYR A 136 -1.95 -15.00 -4.25
N GLY A 137 -1.91 -15.53 -3.04
CA GLY A 137 -0.91 -16.52 -2.67
C GLY A 137 -1.23 -17.94 -3.15
N SER A 138 -2.45 -18.19 -3.63
CA SER A 138 -2.87 -19.48 -4.19
C SER A 138 -2.90 -19.51 -5.71
N ARG A 139 -3.38 -18.44 -6.36
CA ARG A 139 -3.56 -18.38 -7.83
C ARG A 139 -2.67 -17.34 -8.50
N GLY A 140 -2.12 -16.39 -7.75
CA GLY A 140 -1.45 -15.20 -8.28
C GLY A 140 -2.44 -14.11 -8.71
N VAL A 141 -1.88 -12.94 -9.03
CA VAL A 141 -2.59 -11.85 -9.70
C VAL A 141 -2.63 -12.13 -11.20
N TYR A 142 -3.75 -11.78 -11.86
CA TYR A 142 -3.87 -11.81 -13.31
C TYR A 142 -4.19 -10.39 -13.78
N GLY A 143 -3.39 -9.88 -14.71
CA GLY A 143 -3.65 -8.62 -15.39
C GLY A 143 -4.87 -8.72 -16.30
N SER A 144 -5.34 -7.58 -16.79
CA SER A 144 -6.44 -7.49 -17.76
C SER A 144 -6.13 -8.22 -19.08
N ASP A 145 -4.85 -8.42 -19.39
CA ASP A 145 -4.35 -9.19 -20.53
C ASP A 145 -4.29 -10.71 -20.28
N GLY A 146 -4.73 -11.17 -19.11
CA GLY A 146 -4.70 -12.58 -18.70
C GLY A 146 -3.32 -13.09 -18.29
N LYS A 147 -2.28 -12.25 -18.27
CA LYS A 147 -0.93 -12.63 -17.83
C LYS A 147 -0.77 -12.44 -16.33
N LYS A 148 0.19 -13.16 -15.73
CA LYS A 148 0.59 -12.93 -14.33
C LYS A 148 1.60 -11.78 -14.29
N PRO A 149 1.25 -10.59 -13.76
CA PRO A 149 2.21 -9.50 -13.67
C PRO A 149 3.36 -9.85 -12.72
N PHE A 150 3.09 -10.56 -11.61
CA PHE A 150 4.12 -10.97 -10.65
C PHE A 150 4.57 -12.42 -10.90
N ALA A 151 5.88 -12.63 -10.83
CA ALA A 151 6.48 -13.96 -10.84
C ALA A 151 6.22 -14.72 -9.53
N ASP A 152 6.29 -14.03 -8.39
CA ASP A 152 6.07 -14.63 -7.08
C ASP A 152 4.60 -14.71 -6.69
N LEU A 153 4.30 -15.71 -5.86
CA LEU A 153 3.08 -15.74 -5.06
C LEU A 153 3.29 -14.91 -3.79
N PHE A 154 2.25 -14.18 -3.39
CA PHE A 154 2.27 -13.35 -2.19
C PHE A 154 0.87 -13.32 -1.58
N ASP A 155 0.78 -13.09 -0.27
CA ASP A 155 -0.47 -12.74 0.39
C ASP A 155 -0.56 -11.21 0.50
N GLY A 156 -1.76 -10.64 0.49
CA GLY A 156 -1.89 -9.19 0.59
C GLY A 156 -3.23 -8.70 1.11
N ILE A 157 -3.23 -7.44 1.53
CA ILE A 157 -4.41 -6.65 1.88
C ILE A 157 -4.59 -5.58 0.82
N ASP A 158 -5.78 -5.56 0.22
CA ASP A 158 -6.19 -4.46 -0.66
C ASP A 158 -6.88 -3.38 0.18
N ILE A 159 -6.42 -2.14 0.08
CA ILE A 159 -7.04 -0.96 0.67
C ILE A 159 -7.66 -0.18 -0.47
N LEU A 160 -8.99 -0.11 -0.49
CA LEU A 160 -9.76 0.37 -1.64
C LEU A 160 -10.49 1.66 -1.29
N ASN A 161 -10.51 2.58 -2.26
CA ASN A 161 -11.19 3.86 -2.15
C ASN A 161 -10.80 4.63 -0.88
N LEU A 162 -9.50 4.73 -0.60
CA LEU A 162 -9.01 5.54 0.50
C LEU A 162 -9.16 7.01 0.13
N GLU A 163 -10.15 7.66 0.74
CA GLU A 163 -10.50 9.04 0.48
C GLU A 163 -9.56 9.97 1.26
N ILE A 164 -8.81 10.81 0.55
CA ILE A 164 -7.95 11.82 1.18
C ILE A 164 -8.39 13.24 0.83
N LYS A 165 -8.15 14.15 1.76
CA LYS A 165 -8.20 15.59 1.56
C LYS A 165 -6.82 16.15 1.86
N VAL A 166 -6.14 16.68 0.86
CA VAL A 166 -4.81 17.24 1.02
C VAL A 166 -4.93 18.73 1.35
N LYS A 167 -4.32 19.16 2.45
CA LYS A 167 -4.35 20.56 2.89
C LYS A 167 -3.49 21.44 1.98
N LYS A 168 -3.88 22.70 1.82
CA LYS A 168 -3.02 23.68 1.16
C LYS A 168 -1.79 23.98 2.04
N PRO A 169 -0.59 24.11 1.44
CA PRO A 169 0.55 24.62 2.17
C PRO A 169 0.22 26.08 2.53
N ASN A 170 0.20 26.40 3.82
CA ASN A 170 -0.09 27.72 4.42
C ASN A 170 -1.54 28.00 4.88
N CYS A 171 -2.41 27.01 5.01
CA CYS A 171 -3.59 27.20 5.87
C CYS A 171 -3.14 27.23 7.34
N ARG A 172 -2.93 28.44 7.87
CA ARG A 172 -2.81 28.73 9.31
C ARG A 172 -4.18 28.71 9.97
#